data_AF-A0A2S9GBN2-F1
#
_entry.id   AF-A0A2S9GBN2-F1
#
_cell.length_a   1.000
_cell.length_b   1.000
_cell.length_c   1.000
_cell.angle_alpha   90.00
_cell.angle_beta   90.00
_cell.angle_gamma   90.00
#
_symmetry.space_group_name_H-M   'P 1'
#
loop_
_entity.id
_entity.type
_entity.pdbx_description
1 polymer ?
#
loop_
_entity_poly.entity_id
_entity_poly.type
_entity_poly.pdbx_seq_one_letter_code
_entity_poly.pdbx_strand_id
1 'polypeptide(L)' 'NDDVIWVERGRSGDGLVHAIEAAAFDASDHFGWVACDNRTTRSVAKLLREDYKIPRKAVKAQAYWVA' A
#
# COMPACT_ATOMS: atom_id res chain seq x y z
N ASN A 1 -9.45 4.75 -18.63
CA ASN A 1 -8.06 4.54 -19.06
C ASN A 1 -7.31 4.49 -17.76
N ASP A 2 -6.87 3.30 -17.37
CA ASP A 2 -6.38 3.08 -16.01
C ASP A 2 -4.87 3.31 -16.04
N ASP A 3 -4.42 4.35 -15.36
CA ASP A 3 -3.00 4.67 -15.30
C ASP A 3 -2.26 3.62 -14.48
N VAL A 4 -1.25 3.00 -15.09
CA VAL A 4 -0.41 1.97 -14.47
C VAL A 4 0.97 2.57 -14.17
N ILE A 5 1.33 2.57 -12.88
CA ILE A 5 2.66 2.99 -12.42
C ILE A 5 3.49 1.74 -12.13
N TRP A 6 4.55 1.54 -12.90
CA TRP A 6 5.52 0.47 -12.66
C TRP A 6 6.58 0.94 -11.67
N VAL A 7 6.85 0.14 -10.64
CA VAL A 7 7.83 0.46 -9.59
C VAL A 7 8.87 -0.65 -9.54
N GLU A 8 10.14 -0.27 -9.45
CA GLU A 8 11.22 -1.23 -9.24
C GLU A 8 11.08 -1.88 -7.85
N ARG A 9 11.19 -3.20 -7.79
CA ARG A 9 10.96 -3.96 -6.54
C ARG A 9 11.94 -3.58 -5.41
N GLY A 10 13.15 -3.13 -5.76
CA GLY A 10 14.21 -2.86 -4.78
C GLY A 10 14.63 -4.09 -3.97
N ARG A 11 15.31 -3.87 -2.84
CA ARG A 11 15.78 -4.95 -1.97
C ARG A 11 14.63 -5.40 -1.08
N SER A 12 14.31 -6.70 -1.12
CA SER A 12 13.27 -7.30 -0.29
C SER A 12 11.86 -6.68 -0.45
N GLY A 13 11.59 -5.96 -1.55
CA GLY A 13 10.27 -5.33 -1.81
C GLY A 13 10.10 -3.92 -1.27
N ASP A 14 11.16 -3.26 -0.80
CA ASP A 14 11.13 -1.90 -0.24
C ASP A 14 10.71 -0.83 -1.25
N GLY A 15 11.05 -0.99 -2.53
CA GLY A 15 10.76 -0.01 -3.58
C GLY A 15 9.28 0.34 -3.69
N LEU A 16 8.39 -0.64 -3.56
CA LEU A 16 6.95 -0.42 -3.59
C LEU A 16 6.47 0.38 -2.37
N VAL A 17 7.00 0.10 -1.18
CA VAL A 17 6.62 0.79 0.06
C VAL A 17 7.01 2.26 -0.02
N HIS A 18 8.25 2.56 -0.44
CA HIS A 18 8.71 3.93 -0.60
C HIS A 18 7.94 4.71 -1.67
N ALA A 19 7.58 4.07 -2.79
CA ALA A 19 6.80 4.73 -3.83
C ALA A 19 5.39 5.12 -3.34
N ILE A 20 4.76 4.25 -2.54
CA ILE A 20 3.45 4.53 -1.93
C ILE A 20 3.57 5.63 -0.87
N GLU A 21 4.57 5.56 0.00
CA GLU A 21 4.81 6.60 1.01
C GLU A 21 5.03 7.98 0.36
N ALA A 22 5.86 8.05 -0.68
CA ALA A 22 6.12 9.29 -1.41
C ALA A 22 4.89 9.87 -2.14
N ALA A 23 3.91 9.02 -2.46
CA ALA A 23 2.66 9.40 -3.10
C ALA A 23 1.53 9.68 -2.11
N ALA A 24 1.81 9.76 -0.80
CA ALA A 24 0.79 9.97 0.23
C ALA A 24 0.06 11.31 0.07
N PHE A 25 -1.25 11.27 0.27
CA PHE A 25 -2.13 12.44 0.31
C PHE A 25 -3.30 12.15 1.26
N ASP A 26 -4.07 13.17 1.65
CA ASP A 26 -5.26 12.95 2.48
C ASP A 26 -6.35 12.21 1.70
N ALA A 27 -6.54 10.93 2.03
CA ALA A 27 -7.49 10.03 1.40
C ALA A 27 -8.54 9.54 2.40
N SER A 28 -8.88 10.37 3.40
CA SER A 28 -9.79 10.01 4.49
C SER A 28 -11.21 9.60 4.04
N ASP A 29 -11.61 9.97 2.82
CA ASP A 29 -12.87 9.61 2.15
C ASP A 29 -12.73 8.47 1.11
N HIS A 30 -11.55 7.86 0.98
CA HIS A 30 -11.27 6.79 0.01
C HIS A 30 -11.40 5.38 0.62
N PHE A 31 -11.42 4.37 -0.25
CA PHE A 31 -11.25 2.97 0.12
C PHE A 31 -9.88 2.46 -0.32
N GLY A 32 -9.12 1.89 0.61
CA GLY A 32 -7.80 1.33 0.34
C GLY A 32 -7.84 -0.18 0.13
N TRP A 33 -7.19 -0.68 -0.93
CA TRP A 33 -6.98 -2.11 -1.14
C TRP A 33 -5.51 -2.42 -1.43
N VAL A 34 -4.98 -3.46 -0.78
CA VAL A 34 -3.63 -3.95 -1.04
C VAL A 34 -3.56 -5.47 -0.96
N ALA A 35 -2.85 -6.08 -1.91
CA ALA A 35 -2.48 -7.48 -1.87
C ALA A 35 -1.08 -7.75 -2.44
N CYS A 36 -0.17 -8.24 -1.61
CA CYS A 36 1.23 -8.57 -1.96
C CYS A 36 1.70 -9.77 -1.11
N ASP A 37 3.02 -9.92 -0.91
CA ASP A 37 3.55 -10.78 0.16
C ASP A 37 3.16 -10.28 1.55
N ASN A 38 3.30 -11.14 2.55
CA ASN A 38 2.87 -10.83 3.91
C ASN A 38 3.59 -9.62 4.55
N ARG A 39 4.86 -9.31 4.22
CA ARG A 39 5.63 -8.20 4.81
C ARG A 39 5.23 -6.89 4.14
N THR A 40 5.17 -6.88 2.82
CA THR A 40 4.79 -5.70 2.04
C THR A 40 3.34 -5.31 2.30
N THR A 41 2.43 -6.30 2.34
CA THR A 41 1.00 -6.05 2.64
C THR A 41 0.82 -5.35 3.98
N ARG A 42 1.51 -5.79 5.03
CA ARG A 42 1.44 -5.16 6.36
C ARG A 42 1.98 -3.73 6.35
N SER A 43 3.07 -3.50 5.63
CA SER A 43 3.71 -2.18 5.52
C SER A 43 2.81 -1.19 4.79
N VAL A 44 2.28 -1.56 3.61
CA VAL A 44 1.36 -0.71 2.85
C VAL A 44 0.04 -0.49 3.59
N ALA A 45 -0.53 -1.52 4.22
CA ALA A 45 -1.75 -1.34 5.01
C ALA A 45 -1.56 -0.41 6.22
N LYS A 46 -0.32 -0.21 6.69
CA LYS A 46 0.03 0.79 7.69
C LYS A 46 0.02 2.19 7.07
N LEU A 47 0.73 2.39 5.96
CA LEU A 47 0.77 3.66 5.22
C LEU A 47 -0.65 4.14 4.85
N LEU A 48 -1.50 3.25 4.33
CA LEU A 48 -2.88 3.56 3.98
C LEU A 48 -3.68 4.11 5.17
N ARG A 49 -3.41 3.64 6.40
CA ARG A 49 -4.12 4.09 7.61
C ARG A 49 -3.52 5.34 8.22
N GLU A 50 -2.20 5.45 8.22
CA GLU A 50 -1.47 6.49 8.96
C GLU A 50 -1.24 7.72 8.09
N ASP A 51 -0.64 7.54 6.90
CA ASP A 51 -0.21 8.66 6.06
C ASP A 51 -1.31 9.10 5.10
N TYR A 52 -2.07 8.14 4.57
CA TYR A 52 -3.26 8.42 3.75
C TYR A 52 -4.53 8.67 4.57
N LYS A 53 -4.49 8.45 5.89
CA LYS A 53 -5.61 8.65 6.82
C LYS A 53 -6.88 7.86 6.49
N ILE A 54 -6.78 6.77 5.71
CA ILE A 54 -7.94 5.95 5.37
C ILE A 54 -8.43 5.25 6.65
N PRO A 55 -9.72 5.40 7.02
CA PRO A 55 -10.27 4.75 8.21
C PRO A 55 -10.05 3.23 8.15
N ARG A 56 -9.71 2.60 9.28
CA ARG A 56 -9.40 1.16 9.33
C ARG A 56 -10.51 0.26 8.76
N LYS A 57 -11.78 0.68 8.86
CA LYS A 57 -12.94 -0.04 8.30
C LYS A 57 -13.04 0.05 6.77
N ALA A 58 -12.32 0.98 6.15
CA ALA A 58 -12.24 1.24 4.72
C ALA A 58 -10.91 0.78 4.10
N VAL A 59 -10.15 -0.07 4.80
CA VAL A 59 -8.94 -0.71 4.27
C VAL A 59 -9.15 -2.22 4.19
N LYS A 60 -8.94 -2.82 3.02
CA LYS A 60 -8.84 -4.26 2.83
C LYS A 60 -7.42 -4.63 2.46
N ALA A 61 -6.76 -5.41 3.33
CA ALA A 61 -5.39 -5.88 3.14
C ALA A 61 -5.37 -7.41 3.13
N GLN A 62 -4.82 -8.01 2.08
CA GLN A 62 -4.77 -9.47 1.93
C GLN A 62 -3.36 -9.92 1.53
N ALA A 63 -2.68 -10.63 2.42
CA ALA A 63 -1.39 -11.25 2.08
C ALA A 63 -1.64 -12.47 1.19
N TYR A 64 -1.23 -12.41 -0.07
CA TYR A 64 -1.47 -13.48 -1.05
C TYR A 64 -0.42 -14.59 -0.94
N TRP A 65 0.81 -14.24 -0.60
CA TRP A 65 1.89 -15.21 -0.40
C TRP A 65 2.82 -14.83 0.77
N VAL A 66 3.69 -15.76 1.14
CA VAL A 66 4.72 -15.58 2.17
C VAL A 66 6.07 -15.38 1.50
N ALA A 67 6.85 -14.42 2.01
CA ALA A 67 8.21 -14.09 1.57
C ALA A 67 9.24 -14.27 2.69
#